data_AF-A0AAE4D4Z5-F1
#
_entry.id   AF-A0AAE4D4Z5-F1
#
_cell.length_a   1.000
_cell.length_b   1.000
_cell.length_c   1.000
_cell.angle_alpha   90.00
_cell.angle_beta   90.00
_cell.angle_gamma   90.00
#
_symmetry.space_group_name_H-M   'P 1'
#
loop_
_entity.id
_entity.type
_entity.pdbx_description
1 polymer ?
#
loop_
_entity_poly.entity_id
_entity_poly.type
_entity_poly.pdbx_seq_one_letter_code
_entity_poly.pdbx_strand_id
1 'polypeptide(L)'
;MTAPDPIDARLARLGDDLHAATAADLAAHGAPAASRAPADLASATSDAGRPARRSPARRRAVIASVLAGAIAIPGVALAANALFSSGEAARSLPQGTLALAGTDPTCTVVREGVEFDCTLARAPQGELAPGAWKGTVEPAVGDDRTVVGGCRSQNANGTRWTCWIGREAVRNRTISDEFLGTEVAGPGAG
;
A
#
# COMPACT_ATOMS: atom_id res chain seq x y z
N MET A 1 -42.01 5.69 -7.95
CA MET A 1 -41.08 6.13 -6.89
C MET A 1 -41.00 5.01 -5.88
N THR A 2 -39.93 4.21 -5.93
CA THR A 2 -39.72 3.06 -5.03
C THR A 2 -39.08 3.58 -3.76
N ALA A 3 -39.61 3.21 -2.59
CA ALA A 3 -39.02 3.60 -1.31
C ALA A 3 -37.61 2.98 -1.16
N PRO A 4 -36.64 3.68 -0.55
CA PRO A 4 -35.30 3.15 -0.33
C PRO A 4 -35.32 1.93 0.61
N ASP A 5 -34.40 0.99 0.37
CA ASP A 5 -34.23 -0.21 1.17
C ASP A 5 -33.89 0.18 2.63
N PRO A 6 -34.53 -0.42 3.65
CA PRO A 6 -34.21 -0.18 5.05
C PRO A 6 -32.72 -0.39 5.41
N ILE A 7 -31.98 -1.22 4.64
CA ILE A 7 -30.54 -1.42 4.84
C ILE A 7 -29.74 -0.19 4.41
N ASP A 8 -30.08 0.42 3.27
CA ASP A 8 -29.39 1.61 2.77
C ASP A 8 -29.56 2.79 3.73
N ALA A 9 -30.77 2.94 4.29
CA ALA A 9 -31.07 3.97 5.28
C ALA A 9 -30.34 3.77 6.62
N ARG A 10 -29.89 2.55 6.92
CA ARG A 10 -29.09 2.25 8.12
C ARG A 10 -27.60 2.49 7.87
N LEU A 11 -27.11 2.12 6.70
CA LEU A 11 -25.72 2.37 6.29
C LEU A 11 -25.43 3.87 6.18
N ALA A 12 -26.35 4.64 5.61
CA ALA A 12 -26.23 6.10 5.55
C ALA A 12 -26.08 6.72 6.95
N ARG A 13 -26.95 6.31 7.90
CA ARG A 13 -26.89 6.78 9.29
C ARG A 13 -25.58 6.42 10.00
N LEU A 14 -25.07 5.20 9.80
CA LEU A 14 -23.77 4.81 10.36
C LEU A 14 -22.61 5.63 9.81
N GLY A 15 -22.66 6.00 8.52
CA GLY A 15 -21.68 6.90 7.90
C GLY A 15 -21.70 8.30 8.51
N ASP A 16 -22.90 8.85 8.71
CA ASP A 16 -23.09 10.17 9.31
C ASP A 16 -22.61 10.22 10.77
N ASP A 17 -22.93 9.20 11.56
CA ASP A 17 -22.51 9.09 12.97
C ASP A 17 -20.99 9.00 13.09
N LEU A 18 -20.33 8.25 12.20
CA LEU A 18 -18.87 8.13 12.18
C LEU A 18 -18.21 9.47 11.81
N HIS A 19 -18.75 10.17 10.79
CA HIS A 19 -18.26 11.49 10.40
C HIS A 19 -18.38 12.50 11.55
N ALA A 20 -19.51 12.51 12.25
CA ALA A 20 -19.73 13.41 13.38
C ALA A 20 -18.76 13.13 14.54
N ALA A 21 -18.51 11.86 14.86
CA ALA A 21 -17.55 11.47 15.89
C ALA A 21 -16.12 11.88 15.52
N THR A 22 -15.71 11.68 14.27
CA THR A 22 -14.38 12.10 13.79
C THR A 22 -14.23 13.62 13.80
N ALA A 23 -15.26 14.37 13.39
CA ALA A 23 -15.22 15.83 13.41
C ALA A 23 -15.11 16.39 14.83
N ALA A 24 -15.80 15.78 15.81
CA ALA A 24 -15.71 16.15 17.21
C ALA A 24 -14.31 15.89 17.79
N ASP A 25 -13.69 14.77 17.43
CA ASP A 25 -12.33 14.41 17.84
C ASP A 25 -11.27 15.38 17.26
N LEU A 26 -11.42 15.71 15.98
CA LEU A 26 -10.57 16.70 15.30
C LEU A 26 -10.69 18.11 15.92
N ALA A 27 -11.92 18.54 16.24
CA ALA A 27 -12.18 19.82 16.87
C ALA A 27 -11.63 19.89 18.31
N ALA A 28 -11.58 18.76 19.00
CA ALA A 28 -10.96 18.66 20.31
C ALA A 28 -9.41 18.75 20.24
N HIS A 29 -8.79 18.42 19.09
CA HIS A 29 -7.37 18.06 19.07
C HIS A 29 -6.46 18.64 17.95
N GLY A 30 -6.89 19.51 17.01
CA GLY A 30 -5.99 20.16 16.02
C GLY A 30 -6.08 21.70 15.99
N ALA A 31 -5.05 22.54 15.79
CA ALA A 31 -3.62 22.48 15.40
C ALA A 31 -2.97 23.89 15.66
N PRO A 32 -1.80 24.35 15.13
CA PRO A 32 -0.59 23.69 14.58
C PRO A 32 0.77 24.30 15.06
N ALA A 33 1.93 23.72 14.68
CA ALA A 33 3.18 24.49 14.37
C ALA A 33 4.23 23.66 13.61
N ALA A 34 4.97 24.35 12.74
CA ALA A 34 5.90 23.86 11.72
C ALA A 34 7.32 23.50 12.21
N SER A 35 7.95 22.53 11.51
CA SER A 35 9.36 22.44 11.08
C SER A 35 10.51 22.79 12.04
N ARG A 36 11.42 21.82 12.29
CA ARG A 36 12.88 21.88 12.01
C ARG A 36 13.63 20.59 12.41
N ALA A 37 14.66 20.25 11.62
CA ALA A 37 15.59 19.12 11.75
C ALA A 37 16.60 19.27 12.92
N PRO A 38 17.34 18.20 13.34
CA PRO A 38 18.36 18.31 14.37
C PRO A 38 19.79 18.42 13.78
N ALA A 39 20.61 19.22 14.46
CA ALA A 39 22.07 19.19 14.37
C ALA A 39 22.63 18.98 15.79
N ASP A 40 23.78 18.31 15.84
CA ASP A 40 24.60 17.96 16.99
C ASP A 40 24.80 19.08 18.03
N LEU A 41 24.92 18.74 19.31
CA LEU A 41 26.16 18.94 20.08
C LEU A 41 26.08 18.44 21.54
N ALA A 42 27.28 18.12 22.03
CA ALA A 42 27.69 17.59 23.31
C ALA A 42 27.50 18.51 24.53
N SER A 43 27.60 17.85 25.71
CA SER A 43 28.20 18.32 26.97
C SER A 43 27.69 19.60 27.64
N ALA A 44 27.22 19.48 28.88
CA ALA A 44 27.87 20.11 30.04
C ALA A 44 27.14 19.76 31.34
N THR A 45 27.90 19.22 32.29
CA THR A 45 27.59 19.14 33.71
C THR A 45 27.73 20.51 34.35
N SER A 46 26.87 20.86 35.31
CA SER A 46 27.23 21.65 36.50
C SER A 46 26.14 21.59 37.55
N ASP A 47 26.61 21.26 38.75
CA ASP A 47 25.93 21.16 40.03
C ASP A 47 26.03 22.50 40.80
N ALA A 48 25.31 22.57 41.93
CA ALA A 48 25.43 23.48 43.07
C ALA A 48 24.59 24.78 43.10
N GLY A 49 23.85 24.96 44.22
CA GLY A 49 23.57 26.33 44.69
C GLY A 49 22.41 26.68 45.65
N ARG A 50 22.13 25.89 46.71
CA ARG A 50 21.54 26.31 48.03
C ARG A 50 20.17 27.05 48.14
N PRO A 51 19.54 27.05 49.35
CA PRO A 51 18.10 27.30 49.54
C PRO A 51 17.71 28.68 50.13
N ALA A 52 16.39 28.93 50.04
CA ALA A 52 15.50 29.71 50.92
C ALA A 52 15.55 31.26 50.92
N ARG A 53 14.50 31.87 50.35
CA ARG A 53 13.82 33.06 50.92
C ARG A 53 12.30 32.92 50.80
N ARG A 54 11.61 33.10 51.93
CA ARG A 54 10.15 33.17 52.07
C ARG A 54 9.64 34.53 51.62
N SER A 55 8.64 34.54 50.73
CA SER A 55 7.69 35.66 50.56
C SER A 55 6.34 35.08 50.09
N PRO A 56 5.22 35.32 50.79
CA PRO A 56 3.90 34.87 50.36
C PRO A 56 3.18 36.03 49.64
N ALA A 57 3.11 36.00 48.31
CA ALA A 57 2.20 36.87 47.59
C ALA A 57 1.85 36.29 46.22
N ARG A 58 0.54 36.06 46.07
CA ARG A 58 -0.22 35.72 44.87
C ARG A 58 0.38 36.31 43.57
N ARG A 59 0.61 35.45 42.58
CA ARG A 59 0.27 35.61 41.14
C ARG A 59 0.92 34.42 40.40
N ARG A 60 0.11 33.41 40.10
CA ARG A 60 -0.30 33.06 38.72
C ARG A 60 0.89 32.80 37.80
N ALA A 61 1.09 31.51 37.51
CA ALA A 61 1.47 30.91 36.22
C ALA A 61 2.73 31.48 35.52
N VAL A 62 3.67 30.69 35.02
CA VAL A 62 3.52 29.57 34.08
C VAL A 62 4.84 28.78 34.16
N ILE A 63 4.75 27.47 34.39
CA ILE A 63 5.87 26.55 34.15
C ILE A 63 5.82 26.22 32.65
N ALA A 64 6.75 26.76 31.88
CA ALA A 64 6.96 26.36 30.49
C ALA A 64 8.00 25.23 30.48
N SER A 65 7.52 24.00 30.43
CA SER A 65 8.29 22.77 30.22
C SER A 65 8.73 22.68 28.75
N VAL A 66 10.05 22.65 28.51
CA VAL A 66 10.64 22.30 27.22
C VAL A 66 10.73 20.77 27.15
N LEU A 67 9.78 20.11 26.47
CA LEU A 67 9.92 18.71 26.07
C LEU A 67 10.38 18.67 24.60
N ALA A 68 11.55 18.07 24.38
CA ALA A 68 12.09 17.77 23.07
C ALA A 68 11.15 16.83 22.29
N GLY A 69 10.86 17.19 21.04
CA GLY A 69 9.98 16.44 20.15
C GLY A 69 10.60 15.14 19.66
N ALA A 70 9.93 14.02 19.93
CA ALA A 70 10.03 12.83 19.10
C ALA A 70 8.88 12.90 18.08
N ILE A 71 9.22 13.12 16.81
CA ILE A 71 8.25 13.12 15.72
C ILE A 71 7.89 11.66 15.43
N ALA A 72 6.77 11.18 15.95
CA ALA A 72 6.03 10.09 15.34
C ALA A 72 5.05 10.71 14.35
N ILE A 73 5.22 10.45 13.05
CA ILE A 73 4.24 10.78 12.01
C ILE A 73 3.24 9.61 11.98
N PRO A 74 1.94 9.79 12.31
CA PRO A 74 0.95 8.75 12.05
C PRO A 74 0.09 9.15 10.86
N GLY A 75 -0.05 8.23 9.90
CA GLY A 75 -1.32 8.09 9.17
C GLY A 75 -1.31 8.37 7.67
N VAL A 76 -0.30 7.92 6.93
CA VAL A 76 -0.48 7.70 5.49
C VAL A 76 -1.07 6.31 5.32
N ALA A 77 -2.37 6.20 5.03
CA ALA A 77 -2.95 4.97 4.53
C ALA A 77 -2.49 4.79 3.08
N LEU A 78 -1.21 4.42 2.92
CA LEU A 78 -0.68 3.99 1.64
C LEU A 78 -1.45 2.73 1.25
N ALA A 79 -2.29 2.83 0.24
CA ALA A 79 -2.64 1.65 -0.54
C ALA A 79 -1.31 1.00 -0.92
N ALA A 80 -1.03 -0.21 -0.44
CA ALA A 80 0.23 -0.92 -0.66
C ALA A 80 0.61 -1.01 -2.15
N ASN A 81 -0.36 -0.78 -3.04
CA ASN A 81 -0.24 -0.85 -4.49
C ASN A 81 0.31 0.43 -5.12
N ALA A 82 0.23 1.60 -4.47
CA ALA A 82 0.65 2.88 -5.04
C ALA A 82 2.16 2.96 -5.35
N LEU A 83 2.94 2.01 -4.82
CA LEU A 83 4.38 1.92 -5.05
C LEU A 83 4.76 0.85 -6.07
N PHE A 84 3.81 0.05 -6.57
CA PHE A 84 4.13 -1.03 -7.49
C PHE A 84 4.51 -0.46 -8.86
N SER A 85 5.75 -0.68 -9.26
CA SER A 85 6.39 -0.14 -10.44
C SER A 85 6.32 -1.08 -11.63
N SER A 86 6.66 -0.58 -12.83
CA SER A 86 6.79 -1.42 -14.02
C SER A 86 7.89 -2.48 -13.88
N GLY A 87 8.96 -2.19 -13.14
CA GLY A 87 10.04 -3.13 -12.88
C GLY A 87 9.62 -4.26 -11.93
N GLU A 88 8.75 -3.97 -10.96
CA GLU A 88 8.13 -4.99 -10.10
C GLU A 88 7.11 -5.82 -10.89
N ALA A 89 6.30 -5.19 -11.75
CA ALA A 89 5.38 -5.90 -12.64
C ALA A 89 6.12 -6.90 -13.54
N ALA A 90 7.22 -6.46 -14.15
CA ALA A 90 8.07 -7.32 -14.98
C ALA A 90 8.59 -8.52 -14.18
N ARG A 91 9.15 -8.30 -13.00
CA ARG A 91 9.69 -9.41 -12.18
C ARG A 91 8.60 -10.35 -11.66
N SER A 92 7.39 -9.85 -11.44
CA SER A 92 6.31 -10.63 -10.82
C SER A 92 5.66 -11.68 -11.73
N LEU A 93 5.59 -11.40 -13.04
CA LEU A 93 4.96 -12.27 -14.01
C LEU A 93 5.63 -13.67 -14.12
N PRO A 94 6.96 -13.79 -14.31
CA PRO A 94 7.62 -15.09 -14.42
C PRO A 94 7.74 -15.85 -13.10
N GLN A 95 7.43 -15.22 -11.96
CA GLN A 95 7.47 -15.87 -10.66
C GLN A 95 6.20 -16.69 -10.35
N GLY A 96 5.11 -16.47 -11.08
CA GLY A 96 3.85 -17.20 -10.87
C GLY A 96 3.84 -18.61 -11.46
N THR A 97 4.59 -18.85 -12.53
CA THR A 97 4.55 -20.11 -13.28
C THR A 97 5.90 -20.41 -13.92
N LEU A 98 6.28 -21.69 -13.92
CA LEU A 98 7.49 -22.16 -14.60
C LEU A 98 7.40 -21.96 -16.11
N ALA A 99 6.20 -21.85 -16.66
CA ALA A 99 6.04 -21.70 -18.09
C ALA A 99 6.55 -20.35 -18.63
N LEU A 100 6.70 -19.37 -17.74
CA LEU A 100 7.20 -18.04 -18.03
C LEU A 100 8.65 -17.84 -17.61
N ALA A 101 9.32 -18.89 -17.11
CA ALA A 101 10.73 -18.81 -16.71
C ALA A 101 11.62 -18.41 -17.90
N GLY A 102 12.48 -17.41 -17.69
CA GLY A 102 13.42 -16.94 -18.71
C GLY A 102 12.77 -16.19 -19.88
N THR A 103 11.56 -15.64 -19.72
CA THR A 103 10.88 -14.87 -20.77
C THR A 103 11.26 -13.38 -20.83
N ASP A 104 11.98 -12.89 -19.82
CA ASP A 104 12.47 -11.52 -19.66
C ASP A 104 11.44 -10.44 -20.04
N PRO A 105 10.34 -10.32 -19.28
CA PRO A 105 9.32 -9.31 -19.52
C PRO A 105 9.85 -7.88 -19.39
N THR A 106 9.28 -6.99 -20.21
CA THR A 106 9.33 -5.54 -20.01
C THR A 106 7.91 -5.02 -19.91
N CYS A 107 7.63 -4.17 -18.91
CA CYS A 107 6.29 -3.63 -18.68
C CYS A 107 6.26 -2.10 -18.78
N THR A 108 5.12 -1.58 -19.21
CA THR A 108 4.79 -0.15 -19.21
C THR A 108 3.56 0.10 -18.35
N VAL A 109 3.53 1.25 -17.68
CA VAL A 109 2.40 1.65 -16.83
C VAL A 109 1.22 2.06 -17.71
N VAL A 110 0.07 1.41 -17.52
CA VAL A 110 -1.22 1.85 -18.08
C VAL A 110 -1.96 2.67 -17.03
N ARG A 111 -2.01 2.17 -15.78
CA ARG A 111 -2.50 2.89 -14.61
C ARG A 111 -1.56 2.65 -13.43
N GLU A 112 -1.06 3.73 -12.85
CA GLU A 112 -0.04 3.71 -11.80
C GLU A 112 -0.43 2.77 -10.65
N GLY A 113 0.47 1.86 -10.28
CA GLY A 113 0.28 0.90 -9.20
C GLY A 113 -0.79 -0.16 -9.43
N VAL A 114 -1.47 -0.18 -10.58
CA VAL A 114 -2.70 -0.97 -10.76
C VAL A 114 -2.71 -1.78 -12.05
N GLU A 115 -2.28 -1.22 -13.18
CA GLU A 115 -2.41 -1.85 -14.48
C GLU A 115 -1.17 -1.64 -15.35
N PHE A 116 -0.67 -2.72 -15.93
CA PHE A 116 0.56 -2.76 -16.70
C PHE A 116 0.36 -3.55 -17.99
N ASP A 117 0.95 -3.06 -19.08
CA ASP A 117 1.09 -3.80 -20.34
C ASP A 117 2.52 -4.34 -20.40
N CYS A 118 2.65 -5.65 -20.53
CA CYS A 118 3.92 -6.37 -20.49
C CYS A 118 4.16 -7.12 -21.80
N THR A 119 5.40 -7.05 -22.28
CA THR A 119 5.87 -7.80 -23.46
C THR A 119 7.01 -8.71 -23.06
N LEU A 120 6.95 -9.96 -23.50
CA LEU A 120 8.01 -10.94 -23.27
C LEU A 120 9.02 -10.90 -24.42
N ALA A 121 10.31 -10.97 -24.09
CA ALA A 121 11.37 -11.07 -25.09
C ALA A 121 11.37 -12.44 -25.79
N ARG A 122 10.90 -13.48 -25.07
CA ARG A 122 10.82 -14.86 -25.55
C ARG A 122 9.42 -15.43 -25.33
N ALA A 123 9.00 -16.32 -26.21
CA ALA A 123 7.73 -17.02 -26.02
C ALA A 123 7.79 -17.92 -24.77
N PRO A 124 6.68 -18.03 -24.02
CA PRO A 124 6.55 -18.99 -22.92
C PRO A 124 6.87 -20.42 -23.39
N GLN A 125 7.44 -21.21 -22.51
CA GLN A 125 7.71 -22.63 -22.73
C GLN A 125 6.78 -23.42 -21.81
N GLY A 126 6.06 -24.43 -22.27
CA GLY A 126 5.19 -25.18 -21.36
C GLY A 126 4.27 -26.14 -22.08
N GLU A 127 3.31 -26.67 -21.31
CA GLU A 127 2.39 -27.70 -21.78
C GLU A 127 1.35 -27.20 -22.79
N LEU A 128 1.11 -25.88 -22.82
CA LEU A 128 0.23 -25.30 -23.81
C LEU A 128 0.84 -25.39 -25.21
N ALA A 129 0.03 -25.89 -26.15
CA ALA A 129 0.40 -25.91 -27.56
C ALA A 129 0.77 -24.51 -28.06
N PRO A 130 1.74 -24.38 -28.99
CA PRO A 130 2.05 -23.12 -29.62
C PRO A 130 0.79 -22.46 -30.20
N GLY A 131 0.58 -21.17 -29.89
CA GLY A 131 -0.61 -20.45 -30.32
C GLY A 131 -1.82 -20.53 -29.37
N ALA A 132 -1.75 -21.30 -28.28
CA ALA A 132 -2.86 -21.50 -27.34
C ALA A 132 -2.83 -20.57 -26.11
N TRP A 133 -1.96 -19.55 -26.09
CA TRP A 133 -1.78 -18.70 -24.91
C TRP A 133 -2.82 -17.59 -24.78
N LYS A 134 -3.59 -17.26 -25.82
CA LYS A 134 -4.48 -16.09 -25.73
C LYS A 134 -5.55 -16.30 -24.67
N GLY A 135 -5.66 -15.35 -23.74
CA GLY A 135 -6.66 -15.35 -22.68
C GLY A 135 -6.30 -16.19 -21.46
N THR A 136 -5.18 -16.93 -21.48
CA THR A 136 -4.66 -17.63 -20.30
C THR A 136 -4.29 -16.63 -19.23
N VAL A 137 -4.29 -17.12 -17.99
CA VAL A 137 -4.14 -16.29 -16.80
C VAL A 137 -3.08 -16.91 -15.92
N GLU A 138 -2.15 -16.08 -15.46
CA GLU A 138 -1.08 -16.46 -14.56
C GLU A 138 -1.05 -15.51 -13.37
N PRO A 139 -0.80 -16.01 -12.14
CA PRO A 139 -0.65 -15.13 -10.99
C PRO A 139 0.59 -14.26 -11.12
N ALA A 140 0.49 -13.01 -10.67
CA ALA A 140 1.64 -12.15 -10.48
C ALA A 140 2.11 -12.32 -9.03
N VAL A 141 3.36 -12.73 -8.84
CA VAL A 141 3.93 -13.03 -7.52
C VAL A 141 5.03 -12.03 -7.20
N GLY A 142 4.96 -11.37 -6.05
CA GLY A 142 5.97 -10.42 -5.60
C GLY A 142 7.26 -11.11 -5.12
N ASP A 143 8.31 -10.31 -4.91
CA ASP A 143 9.62 -10.80 -4.44
C ASP A 143 9.55 -11.49 -3.07
N ASP A 144 8.55 -11.16 -2.26
CA ASP A 144 8.26 -11.79 -0.96
C ASP A 144 7.50 -13.12 -1.07
N ARG A 145 7.29 -13.60 -2.31
CA ARG A 145 6.49 -14.79 -2.65
C ARG A 145 5.01 -14.65 -2.35
N THR A 146 4.50 -13.43 -2.24
CA THR A 146 3.07 -13.16 -2.09
C THR A 146 2.41 -12.96 -3.44
N VAL A 147 1.20 -13.49 -3.65
CA VAL A 147 0.39 -13.17 -4.83
C VAL A 147 -0.06 -11.71 -4.76
N VAL A 148 0.46 -10.88 -5.64
CA VAL A 148 0.17 -9.43 -5.70
C VAL A 148 -0.89 -9.08 -6.73
N GLY A 149 -1.23 -10.00 -7.64
CA GLY A 149 -2.18 -9.75 -8.71
C GLY A 149 -2.26 -10.90 -9.71
N GLY A 150 -2.68 -10.58 -10.94
CA GLY A 150 -2.72 -11.57 -12.02
C GLY A 150 -2.59 -10.92 -13.39
N CYS A 151 -2.09 -11.70 -14.32
CA CYS A 151 -1.82 -11.29 -15.68
C CYS A 151 -2.59 -12.16 -16.67
N ARG A 152 -3.11 -11.55 -17.74
CA ARG A 152 -3.80 -12.25 -18.82
C ARG A 152 -3.07 -12.03 -20.14
N SER A 153 -2.79 -13.12 -20.84
CA SER A 153 -2.19 -13.08 -22.16
C SER A 153 -3.18 -12.50 -23.19
N GLN A 154 -2.69 -11.59 -24.02
CA GLN A 154 -3.46 -10.84 -25.01
C GLN A 154 -3.35 -11.45 -26.42
N ASN A 155 -2.37 -12.33 -26.65
CA ASN A 155 -2.10 -12.89 -27.97
C ASN A 155 -1.84 -14.40 -27.94
N ALA A 156 -1.96 -15.04 -29.10
CA ALA A 156 -1.83 -16.50 -29.25
C ALA A 156 -0.44 -17.02 -28.83
N ASN A 157 0.60 -16.20 -29.01
CA ASN A 157 1.98 -16.57 -28.72
C ASN A 157 2.39 -16.37 -27.25
N GLY A 158 1.53 -15.78 -26.43
CA GLY A 158 1.83 -15.53 -25.02
C GLY A 158 2.93 -14.51 -24.81
N THR A 159 3.16 -13.60 -25.76
CA THR A 159 4.22 -12.59 -25.67
C THR A 159 3.72 -11.20 -25.28
N ARG A 160 2.40 -11.02 -25.16
CA ARG A 160 1.75 -9.77 -24.72
C ARG A 160 0.82 -10.09 -23.57
N TRP A 161 0.93 -9.35 -22.48
CA TRP A 161 0.18 -9.59 -21.25
C TRP A 161 -0.34 -8.28 -20.67
N THR A 162 -1.57 -8.31 -20.17
CA THR A 162 -2.08 -7.23 -19.33
C THR A 162 -2.10 -7.73 -17.90
N CYS A 163 -1.45 -7.00 -17.01
CA CYS A 163 -1.34 -7.32 -15.60
C CYS A 163 -2.13 -6.34 -14.77
N TRP A 164 -2.87 -6.86 -13.79
CA TRP A 164 -3.59 -6.07 -12.81
C TRP A 164 -3.09 -6.41 -11.40
N ILE A 165 -2.93 -5.39 -10.56
CA ILE A 165 -2.37 -5.50 -9.21
C ILE A 165 -3.45 -5.25 -8.16
N GLY A 166 -3.41 -6.04 -7.09
CA GLY A 166 -4.34 -6.02 -5.97
C GLY A 166 -5.78 -6.32 -6.40
N ARG A 167 -6.73 -5.55 -5.86
CA ARG A 167 -8.17 -5.75 -6.09
C ARG A 167 -8.59 -5.63 -7.56
N GLU A 168 -7.79 -4.97 -8.39
CA GLU A 168 -8.08 -4.89 -9.83
C GLU A 168 -7.94 -6.24 -10.52
N ALA A 169 -7.02 -7.09 -10.05
CA ALA A 169 -6.85 -8.46 -10.54
C ALA A 169 -8.10 -9.30 -10.27
N VAL A 170 -8.68 -9.15 -9.08
CA VAL A 170 -9.94 -9.80 -8.69
C VAL A 170 -11.09 -9.31 -9.56
N ARG A 171 -11.21 -8.00 -9.77
CA ARG A 171 -12.24 -7.41 -10.66
C ARG A 171 -12.14 -7.93 -12.09
N ASN A 172 -10.93 -8.09 -12.62
CA ASN A 172 -10.68 -8.60 -13.97
C ASN A 172 -10.64 -10.14 -14.04
N ARG A 173 -10.96 -10.81 -12.93
CA ARG A 173 -11.06 -12.28 -12.80
C ARG A 173 -9.78 -12.97 -13.27
N THR A 174 -8.62 -12.39 -12.94
CA THR A 174 -7.32 -13.04 -13.14
C THR A 174 -6.87 -13.82 -11.92
N ILE A 175 -7.35 -13.46 -10.73
CA ILE A 175 -7.20 -14.25 -9.51
C ILE A 175 -8.50 -14.13 -8.70
N SER A 176 -8.71 -15.04 -7.74
CA SER A 176 -9.80 -14.92 -6.78
C SER A 176 -9.45 -13.96 -5.64
N ASP A 177 -10.44 -13.54 -4.86
CA ASP A 177 -10.22 -12.64 -3.73
C ASP A 177 -9.39 -13.32 -2.63
N GLU A 178 -9.62 -14.61 -2.43
CA GLU A 178 -8.97 -15.43 -1.42
C GLU A 178 -7.52 -15.76 -1.78
N PHE A 179 -7.17 -15.71 -3.07
CA PHE A 179 -5.82 -15.98 -3.54
C PHE A 179 -4.93 -14.73 -3.51
N LEU A 180 -5.52 -13.53 -3.52
CA LEU A 180 -4.76 -12.30 -3.39
C LEU A 180 -4.14 -12.21 -1.98
N GLY A 181 -2.83 -11.96 -1.90
CA GLY A 181 -2.11 -11.83 -0.65
C GLY A 181 -1.66 -13.16 -0.03
N THR A 182 -1.89 -14.30 -0.69
CA THR A 182 -1.38 -15.60 -0.20
C THR A 182 0.09 -15.79 -0.56
N GLU A 183 0.86 -16.37 0.35
CA GLU A 183 2.23 -16.80 0.07
C GLU A 183 2.22 -18.09 -0.78
N VAL A 184 3.11 -18.17 -1.77
CA VAL A 184 3.32 -19.37 -2.59
C VAL A 184 4.70 -19.99 -2.34
N ALA A 185 4.78 -21.32 -2.39
CA ALA A 185 6.03 -22.04 -2.17
C ALA A 185 7.05 -21.84 -3.33
N GLY A 186 6.56 -21.50 -4.53
CA GLY A 186 7.36 -21.27 -5.73
C GLY A 186 6.45 -21.15 -6.96
N PRO A 187 7.01 -20.90 -8.15
CA PRO A 187 6.23 -20.87 -9.40
C PRO A 187 5.51 -22.20 -9.61
N GLY A 188 4.25 -22.15 -10.04
CA GLY A 188 3.48 -23.34 -10.38
C GLY A 188 4.12 -24.08 -11.54
N ALA A 189 4.23 -25.42 -11.43
CA ALA A 189 4.34 -26.29 -12.59
C ALA A 189 2.90 -26.53 -13.06
N GLY A 190 2.51 -25.87 -14.15
CA GLY A 190 1.23 -26.12 -14.81
C GLY A 190 1.12 -27.55 -15.29
#